data_AF-A0A5R8QDE8-F1
#
_entry.id   AF-A0A5R8QDE8-F1
#
_cell.length_a   1.000
_cell.length_b   1.000
_cell.length_c   1.000
_cell.angle_alpha   90.00
_cell.angle_beta   90.00
_cell.angle_gamma   90.00
#
_symmetry.space_group_name_H-M   'P 1'
#
loop_
_entity.id
_entity.type
_entity.pdbx_description
1 polymer ?
#
loop_
_entity_poly.entity_id
_entity_poly.type
_entity_poly.pdbx_seq_one_letter_code
_entity_poly.pdbx_strand_id
1 'polypeptide(L)'
;MARVTPVAVAVLVFVALLIGWLQSDEEYVVPESGFGYWLGIAGSVAMLALLMYSYRKRNKSKRVIGSVPTWFRIHMFLGVFGPVVIMFHSNFRLGALNSNVALFAMLIVATSGVIGRYIYGKIHMGLYGRKAEAQEILADIESLRREFGQKTHVADPIFDELDAFGRQIIERPTSNAIESLWFGGVQAVRSRFLRARLRDQMRRFVEIEGRTKGWSWWQRRRRFSEMNEVVTIYFNALLKAAKLRFYERLFNLWHLLHLPLFFLMVMAALVHVWAAHRY
;
A
#
# COMPACT_ATOMS: atom_id res chain seq x y z
N MET A 1 -0.35 -4.50 -21.66
CA MET A 1 0.17 -3.14 -21.97
C MET A 1 0.07 -2.13 -20.81
N ALA A 2 -0.81 -2.28 -19.79
CA ALA A 2 -1.01 -1.28 -18.73
C ALA A 2 0.09 -1.16 -17.63
N ARG A 3 1.09 -2.05 -17.58
CA ARG A 3 2.16 -2.02 -16.57
C ARG A 3 3.45 -1.31 -17.03
N VAL A 4 3.57 -1.02 -18.32
CA VAL A 4 4.80 -0.42 -18.90
C VAL A 4 4.86 1.08 -18.62
N THR A 5 3.72 1.75 -18.52
CA THR A 5 3.62 3.21 -18.34
C THR A 5 4.19 3.73 -17.02
N PRO A 6 3.95 3.14 -15.83
CA PRO A 6 4.49 3.67 -14.58
C PRO A 6 6.00 3.52 -14.46
N VAL A 7 6.56 2.40 -14.94
CA VAL A 7 8.02 2.17 -14.92
C VAL A 7 8.71 3.12 -15.89
N ALA A 8 8.19 3.27 -17.11
CA ALA A 8 8.72 4.21 -18.08
C ALA A 8 8.71 5.65 -17.53
N VAL A 9 7.62 6.10 -16.90
CA VAL A 9 7.57 7.43 -16.26
C VAL A 9 8.61 7.56 -15.14
N ALA A 10 8.78 6.54 -14.29
CA ALA A 10 9.79 6.58 -13.23
C ALA A 10 11.22 6.67 -13.79
N VAL A 11 11.53 5.90 -14.84
CA VAL A 11 12.83 5.95 -15.53
C VAL A 11 13.05 7.33 -16.16
N LEU A 12 12.04 7.89 -16.85
CA LEU A 12 12.13 9.22 -17.45
C LEU A 12 12.37 10.30 -16.41
N VAL A 13 11.64 10.27 -15.28
CA VAL A 13 11.84 11.20 -14.17
C VAL A 13 13.24 11.05 -13.59
N PHE A 14 13.70 9.82 -13.36
CA PHE A 14 15.05 9.57 -12.84
C PHE A 14 16.13 10.11 -13.78
N VAL A 15 16.03 9.83 -15.09
CA VAL A 15 16.96 10.32 -16.11
C VAL A 15 16.93 11.85 -16.16
N ALA A 16 15.75 12.47 -16.13
CA ALA A 16 15.64 13.93 -16.13
C ALA A 16 16.31 14.56 -14.90
N LEU A 17 16.07 14.01 -13.71
CA LEU A 17 16.71 14.47 -12.48
C LEU A 17 18.22 14.24 -12.49
N LEU A 18 18.69 13.12 -13.05
CA LEU A 18 20.11 12.81 -13.16
C LEU A 18 20.83 13.78 -14.12
N ILE A 19 20.24 14.06 -15.28
CA ILE A 19 20.77 15.04 -16.24
C ILE A 19 20.81 16.43 -15.61
N GLY A 20 19.71 16.86 -14.97
CA GLY A 20 19.64 18.15 -14.30
C GLY A 20 20.67 18.28 -13.17
N TRP A 21 20.88 17.22 -12.38
CA TRP A 21 21.91 17.18 -11.35
C TRP A 21 23.31 17.30 -11.94
N LEU A 22 23.63 16.53 -12.99
CA LEU A 22 24.95 16.55 -13.64
C LEU A 22 25.27 17.90 -14.30
N GLN A 23 24.25 18.66 -14.70
CA GLN A 23 24.40 19.98 -15.32
C GLN A 23 24.25 21.15 -14.33
N SER A 24 24.07 20.86 -13.04
CA SER A 24 23.78 21.90 -12.04
C SER A 24 24.93 22.90 -11.82
N ASP A 25 26.16 22.51 -12.12
CA ASP A 25 27.35 23.37 -11.98
C ASP A 25 27.52 24.41 -13.09
N GLU A 26 26.82 24.25 -14.20
CA GLU A 26 26.90 25.14 -15.35
C GLU A 26 26.03 26.42 -15.16
N GLU A 27 25.28 26.52 -14.06
CA GLU A 27 24.45 27.67 -13.67
C GLU A 27 23.46 28.18 -14.73
N TYR A 28 23.02 27.31 -15.65
CA TYR A 28 22.01 27.64 -16.67
C TYR A 28 20.65 28.07 -16.06
N VAL A 29 20.38 27.74 -14.80
CA VAL A 29 19.11 28.03 -14.12
C VAL A 29 19.37 28.80 -12.84
N VAL A 30 18.92 30.05 -12.81
CA VAL A 30 18.99 30.93 -11.64
C VAL A 30 17.58 31.06 -11.03
N PRO A 31 17.36 30.69 -9.76
CA PRO A 31 16.02 30.70 -9.15
C PRO A 31 15.34 32.08 -9.14
N GLU A 32 16.13 33.14 -8.99
CA GLU A 32 15.65 34.52 -8.77
C GLU A 32 15.25 35.23 -10.07
N SER A 33 15.62 34.70 -11.24
CA SER A 33 15.38 35.39 -12.52
C SER A 33 15.25 34.45 -13.71
N GLY A 34 14.83 34.99 -14.86
CA GLY A 34 14.79 34.27 -16.13
C GLY A 34 14.00 32.96 -16.06
N PHE A 35 14.60 31.88 -16.59
CA PHE A 35 13.94 30.58 -16.70
C PHE A 35 13.69 29.92 -15.34
N GLY A 36 14.62 30.04 -14.38
CA GLY A 36 14.47 29.45 -13.05
C GLY A 36 13.28 30.04 -12.30
N TYR A 37 13.07 31.35 -12.36
CA TYR A 37 11.91 32.00 -11.75
C TYR A 37 10.57 31.44 -12.27
N TRP A 38 10.44 31.27 -13.60
CA TRP A 38 9.23 30.70 -14.20
C TRP A 38 9.00 29.24 -13.82
N LEU A 39 10.06 28.44 -13.65
CA LEU A 39 9.95 27.09 -13.10
C LEU A 39 9.41 27.12 -11.67
N GLY A 40 9.83 28.08 -10.85
CA GLY A 40 9.31 28.28 -9.48
C GLY A 40 7.81 28.55 -9.47
N ILE A 41 7.33 29.45 -10.34
CA ILE A 41 5.89 29.72 -10.51
C ILE A 41 5.15 28.46 -10.98
N ALA A 42 5.63 27.83 -12.05
CA ALA A 42 4.99 26.65 -12.63
C ALA A 42 4.90 25.48 -11.62
N GLY A 43 5.98 25.25 -10.88
CA GLY A 43 6.03 24.28 -9.79
C GLY A 43 5.03 24.61 -8.69
N SER A 44 5.01 25.86 -8.22
CA SER A 44 4.08 26.32 -7.18
C SER A 44 2.62 26.17 -7.59
N VAL A 45 2.27 26.54 -8.83
CA VAL A 45 0.92 26.34 -9.39
C VAL A 45 0.57 24.86 -9.46
N ALA A 46 1.50 24.01 -9.90
CA ALA A 46 1.30 22.56 -9.93
C ALA A 46 1.06 21.98 -8.51
N MET A 47 1.81 22.45 -7.51
CA MET A 47 1.64 22.02 -6.11
C MET A 47 0.30 22.50 -5.53
N LEU A 48 -0.13 23.72 -5.81
CA LEU A 48 -1.44 24.23 -5.39
C LEU A 48 -2.58 23.46 -6.07
N ALA A 49 -2.43 23.12 -7.35
CA ALA A 49 -3.43 22.35 -8.10
C ALA A 49 -3.67 20.93 -7.52
N LEU A 50 -2.76 20.38 -6.70
CA LEU A 50 -2.99 19.13 -5.96
C LEU A 50 -4.23 19.18 -5.06
N LEU A 51 -4.59 20.37 -4.54
CA LEU A 51 -5.79 20.60 -3.72
C LEU A 51 -7.09 20.35 -4.48
N MET A 52 -7.06 20.45 -5.82
CA MET A 52 -8.25 20.27 -6.65
C MET A 52 -8.83 18.86 -6.53
N TYR A 53 -7.97 17.85 -6.34
CA TYR A 53 -8.43 16.49 -6.03
C TYR A 53 -9.19 16.43 -4.71
N SER A 54 -8.65 17.03 -3.65
CA SER A 54 -9.28 17.07 -2.32
C SER A 54 -10.63 17.80 -2.38
N TYR A 55 -10.69 18.91 -3.10
CA TYR A 55 -11.93 19.66 -3.35
C TYR A 55 -12.96 18.79 -4.10
N ARG A 56 -12.56 18.20 -5.23
CA ARG A 56 -13.43 17.33 -6.04
C ARG A 56 -13.95 16.11 -5.29
N LYS A 57 -13.12 15.50 -4.44
CA LYS A 57 -13.49 14.33 -3.64
C LYS A 57 -14.58 14.66 -2.61
N ARG A 58 -14.56 15.88 -2.06
CA ARG A 58 -15.56 16.36 -1.09
C ARG A 58 -16.82 16.89 -1.77
N ASN A 59 -16.67 17.56 -2.91
CA ASN A 59 -17.80 18.12 -3.65
C ASN A 59 -18.39 17.09 -4.62
N LYS A 60 -19.57 16.56 -4.29
CA LYS A 60 -20.31 15.60 -5.13
C LYS A 60 -21.16 16.27 -6.22
N SER A 61 -21.13 17.62 -6.32
CA SER A 61 -21.90 18.35 -7.32
C SER A 61 -21.48 17.96 -8.74
N LYS A 62 -22.48 17.68 -9.59
CA LYS A 62 -22.27 17.41 -11.03
C LYS A 62 -21.75 18.63 -11.80
N ARG A 63 -21.78 19.83 -11.19
CA ARG A 63 -21.24 21.07 -11.77
C ARG A 63 -19.70 21.11 -11.77
N VAL A 64 -19.05 20.26 -10.97
CA VAL A 64 -17.57 20.18 -10.98
C VAL A 64 -17.12 19.25 -12.10
N ILE A 65 -16.40 19.80 -13.07
CA ILE A 65 -15.92 19.12 -14.27
C ILE A 65 -15.03 17.92 -13.88
N GLY A 66 -15.16 16.81 -14.59
CA GLY A 66 -14.29 15.64 -14.46
C GLY A 66 -14.68 14.63 -13.37
N SER A 67 -14.28 13.38 -13.57
CA SER A 67 -14.54 12.28 -12.64
C SER A 67 -13.48 12.21 -11.53
N VAL A 68 -13.83 11.67 -10.36
CA VAL A 68 -12.89 11.47 -9.24
C VAL A 68 -11.64 10.66 -9.66
N PRO A 69 -11.76 9.56 -10.45
CA PRO A 69 -10.58 8.84 -10.95
C PRO A 69 -9.68 9.68 -11.86
N THR A 70 -10.24 10.57 -12.68
CA THR A 70 -9.44 11.47 -13.53
C THR A 70 -8.68 12.49 -12.69
N TRP A 71 -9.35 13.16 -11.75
CA TRP A 71 -8.67 14.08 -10.82
C TRP A 71 -7.61 13.40 -9.96
N PHE A 72 -7.83 12.14 -9.58
CA PHE A 72 -6.83 11.35 -8.88
C PHE A 72 -5.60 11.07 -9.77
N ARG A 73 -5.79 10.75 -11.06
CA ARG A 73 -4.67 10.61 -12.01
C ARG A 73 -3.90 11.91 -12.19
N ILE A 74 -4.60 13.05 -12.29
CA ILE A 74 -3.98 14.39 -12.39
C ILE A 74 -3.18 14.68 -11.12
N HIS A 75 -3.74 14.43 -9.94
CA HIS A 75 -3.04 14.60 -8.66
C HIS A 75 -1.76 13.75 -8.58
N MET A 76 -1.82 12.48 -9.02
CA MET A 76 -0.63 11.61 -9.07
C MET A 76 0.43 12.14 -10.03
N PHE A 77 0.03 12.67 -11.19
CA PHE A 77 0.96 13.26 -12.15
C PHE A 77 1.62 14.53 -11.59
N LEU A 78 0.83 15.47 -11.10
CA LEU A 78 1.31 16.73 -10.52
C LEU A 78 2.17 16.48 -9.27
N GLY A 79 1.85 15.46 -8.48
CA GLY A 79 2.60 15.09 -7.28
C GLY A 79 4.00 14.54 -7.55
N VAL A 80 4.32 14.23 -8.82
CA VAL A 80 5.67 13.88 -9.28
C VAL A 80 6.26 15.01 -10.12
N PHE A 81 5.47 15.56 -11.04
CA PHE A 81 5.91 16.63 -11.95
C PHE A 81 6.25 17.93 -11.21
N GLY A 82 5.43 18.36 -10.26
CA GLY A 82 5.69 19.56 -9.44
C GLY A 82 7.04 19.51 -8.73
N PRO A 83 7.34 18.45 -7.96
CA PRO A 83 8.66 18.22 -7.36
C PRO A 83 9.82 18.29 -8.35
N VAL A 84 9.70 17.65 -9.51
CA VAL A 84 10.74 17.69 -10.56
C VAL A 84 10.99 19.13 -11.01
N VAL A 85 9.93 19.86 -11.35
CA VAL A 85 10.04 21.27 -11.75
C VAL A 85 10.69 22.13 -10.67
N ILE A 86 10.35 21.90 -9.39
CA ILE A 86 10.92 22.64 -8.26
C ILE A 86 12.41 22.30 -8.06
N MET A 87 12.84 21.04 -8.27
CA MET A 87 14.26 20.67 -8.23
C MET A 87 15.07 21.41 -9.30
N PHE A 88 14.52 21.59 -10.51
CA PHE A 88 15.14 22.40 -11.54
C PHE A 88 15.11 23.90 -11.20
N HIS A 89 14.02 24.42 -10.62
CA HIS A 89 13.94 25.80 -10.14
C HIS A 89 15.06 26.12 -9.15
N SER A 90 15.35 25.21 -8.21
CA SER A 90 16.42 25.38 -7.23
C SER A 90 17.81 25.02 -7.78
N ASN A 91 17.92 24.69 -9.06
CA ASN A 91 19.12 24.17 -9.70
C ASN A 91 19.81 23.05 -8.88
N PHE A 92 19.02 22.20 -8.22
CA PHE A 92 19.49 21.12 -7.32
C PHE A 92 20.37 21.58 -6.14
N ARG A 93 20.44 22.88 -5.85
CA ARG A 93 21.22 23.47 -4.76
C ARG A 93 20.33 23.82 -3.56
N LEU A 94 20.95 23.84 -2.39
CA LEU A 94 20.32 24.34 -1.17
C LEU A 94 20.45 25.86 -1.11
N GLY A 95 19.39 26.51 -0.61
CA GLY A 95 19.34 27.95 -0.45
C GLY A 95 19.19 28.36 1.02
N ALA A 96 18.46 29.46 1.23
CA ALA A 96 18.08 29.93 2.56
C ALA A 96 17.23 28.89 3.33
N LEU A 97 17.15 29.05 4.66
CA LEU A 97 16.48 28.09 5.55
C LEU A 97 15.03 27.83 5.15
N ASN A 98 14.27 28.88 4.83
CA ASN A 98 12.89 28.80 4.37
C ASN A 98 12.76 27.98 3.07
N SER A 99 13.66 28.19 2.09
CA SER A 99 13.71 27.44 0.83
C SER A 99 14.00 25.97 1.09
N ASN A 100 14.96 25.66 1.96
CA ASN A 100 15.31 24.28 2.29
C ASN A 100 14.16 23.57 3.02
N VAL A 101 13.50 24.24 3.97
CA VAL A 101 12.32 23.68 4.67
C VAL A 101 11.20 23.38 3.67
N ALA A 102 10.91 24.28 2.72
CA ALA A 102 9.92 24.04 1.67
C ALA A 102 10.30 22.87 0.76
N LEU A 103 11.57 22.81 0.34
CA LEU A 103 12.12 21.74 -0.50
C LEU A 103 11.98 20.37 0.18
N PHE A 104 12.49 20.23 1.42
CA PHE A 104 12.44 18.96 2.14
C PHE A 104 11.00 18.55 2.48
N ALA A 105 10.14 19.48 2.89
CA ALA A 105 8.73 19.19 3.12
C ALA A 105 8.06 18.67 1.85
N MET A 106 8.34 19.29 0.70
CA MET A 106 7.83 18.84 -0.59
C MET A 106 8.33 17.45 -0.96
N LEU A 107 9.62 17.17 -0.81
CA LEU A 107 10.20 15.85 -1.12
C LEU A 107 9.64 14.74 -0.21
N ILE A 108 9.45 15.03 1.09
CA ILE A 108 8.83 14.10 2.05
C ILE A 108 7.37 13.81 1.64
N VAL A 109 6.60 14.83 1.29
CA VAL A 109 5.21 14.68 0.86
C VAL A 109 5.12 13.93 -0.47
N ALA A 110 5.93 14.27 -1.46
CA ALA A 110 5.97 13.58 -2.76
C ALA A 110 6.34 12.10 -2.61
N THR A 111 7.41 11.80 -1.86
CA THR A 111 7.86 10.43 -1.60
C THR A 111 6.80 9.63 -0.83
N SER A 112 6.21 10.23 0.21
CA SER A 112 5.11 9.58 0.94
C SER A 112 3.89 9.37 0.03
N GLY A 113 3.61 10.25 -0.93
CA GLY A 113 2.57 10.08 -1.94
C GLY A 113 2.79 8.86 -2.84
N VAL A 114 4.03 8.63 -3.29
CA VAL A 114 4.41 7.42 -4.05
C VAL A 114 4.20 6.15 -3.21
N ILE A 115 4.61 6.16 -1.95
CA ILE A 115 4.35 5.05 -1.00
C ILE A 115 2.84 4.82 -0.85
N GLY A 116 2.06 5.89 -0.68
CA GLY A 116 0.60 5.85 -0.63
C GLY A 116 -0.02 5.20 -1.86
N ARG A 117 0.50 5.50 -3.06
CA ARG A 117 0.06 4.88 -4.31
C ARG A 117 0.36 3.38 -4.35
N TYR A 118 1.54 2.96 -3.89
CA TYR A 118 1.89 1.54 -3.79
C TYR A 118 0.91 0.81 -2.85
N ILE A 119 0.67 1.37 -1.66
CA ILE A 119 -0.28 0.83 -0.69
C ILE A 119 -1.70 0.77 -1.29
N TYR A 120 -2.16 1.85 -1.94
CA TYR A 120 -3.46 1.91 -2.60
C TYR A 120 -3.62 0.82 -3.66
N GLY A 121 -2.58 0.56 -4.46
CA GLY A 121 -2.58 -0.49 -5.48
C GLY A 121 -2.75 -1.91 -4.91
N LYS A 122 -2.34 -2.14 -3.66
CA LYS A 122 -2.53 -3.42 -2.94
C LYS A 122 -3.91 -3.57 -2.32
N ILE A 123 -4.68 -2.50 -2.27
CA ILE A 123 -6.02 -2.44 -1.66
C ILE A 123 -7.12 -2.40 -2.72
N HIS A 124 -6.81 -2.02 -3.96
CA HIS A 124 -7.85 -1.68 -4.93
C HIS A 124 -8.54 -2.90 -5.57
N MET A 125 -9.55 -3.41 -4.85
CA MET A 125 -10.96 -3.48 -5.26
C MET A 125 -11.74 -2.53 -4.29
N GLY A 126 -12.91 -1.99 -4.62
CA GLY A 126 -13.57 -0.90 -3.86
C GLY A 126 -13.76 -1.13 -2.33
N LEU A 127 -13.80 -0.06 -1.52
CA LEU A 127 -13.97 -0.11 -0.04
C LEU A 127 -15.17 -0.96 0.43
N TYR A 128 -16.29 -0.89 -0.30
CA TYR A 128 -17.49 -1.66 0.01
C TYR A 128 -17.44 -3.10 -0.51
N GLY A 129 -16.84 -3.32 -1.69
CA GLY A 129 -16.64 -4.67 -2.24
C GLY A 129 -15.64 -5.51 -1.45
N ARG A 130 -14.76 -4.89 -0.65
CA ARG A 130 -13.71 -5.55 0.14
C ARG A 130 -14.14 -6.17 1.45
N LYS A 131 -15.02 -5.49 2.20
CA LYS A 131 -15.65 -6.12 3.38
C LYS A 131 -16.49 -7.30 2.93
N ALA A 132 -17.21 -7.13 1.82
CA ALA A 132 -17.93 -8.21 1.16
C ALA A 132 -16.99 -9.33 0.71
N GLU A 133 -15.88 -9.05 0.01
CA GLU A 133 -14.91 -10.06 -0.45
C GLU A 133 -14.26 -10.80 0.73
N ALA A 134 -13.86 -10.09 1.79
CA ALA A 134 -13.30 -10.74 2.97
C ALA A 134 -14.35 -11.62 3.69
N GLN A 135 -15.61 -11.17 3.74
CA GLN A 135 -16.71 -11.94 4.32
C GLN A 135 -17.11 -13.12 3.44
N GLU A 136 -17.10 -12.98 2.12
CA GLU A 136 -17.33 -14.03 1.13
C GLU A 136 -16.24 -15.09 1.24
N ILE A 137 -14.97 -14.68 1.31
CA ILE A 137 -13.85 -15.59 1.58
C ILE A 137 -14.05 -16.36 2.89
N LEU A 138 -14.51 -15.69 3.96
CA LEU A 138 -14.79 -16.35 5.25
C LEU A 138 -16.01 -17.28 5.17
N ALA A 139 -17.03 -16.93 4.37
CA ALA A 139 -18.21 -17.76 4.15
C ALA A 139 -17.87 -19.01 3.31
N ASP A 140 -17.03 -18.87 2.29
CA ASP A 140 -16.49 -19.97 1.49
C ASP A 140 -15.68 -20.92 2.39
N ILE A 141 -14.85 -20.35 3.26
CA ILE A 141 -14.11 -21.09 4.28
C ILE A 141 -15.05 -21.90 5.20
N GLU A 142 -16.12 -21.30 5.70
CA GLU A 142 -17.13 -21.95 6.55
C GLU A 142 -17.87 -23.07 5.81
N SER A 143 -18.11 -22.89 4.50
CA SER A 143 -18.74 -23.91 3.65
C SER A 143 -17.80 -25.11 3.44
N LEU A 144 -16.51 -24.86 3.15
CA LEU A 144 -15.49 -25.89 3.01
C LEU A 144 -15.32 -26.68 4.30
N ARG A 145 -15.31 -25.99 5.46
CA ARG A 145 -15.28 -26.64 6.77
C ARG A 145 -16.47 -27.56 6.97
N ARG A 146 -17.69 -27.11 6.64
CA ARG A 146 -18.91 -27.93 6.78
C ARG A 146 -18.89 -29.16 5.87
N GLU A 147 -18.46 -29.00 4.62
CA GLU A 147 -18.36 -30.13 3.69
C GLU A 147 -17.33 -31.18 4.15
N PHE A 148 -16.20 -30.73 4.71
CA PHE A 148 -15.13 -31.63 5.17
C PHE A 148 -15.40 -32.23 6.56
N GLY A 149 -16.00 -31.45 7.47
CA GLY A 149 -16.39 -31.86 8.81
C GLY A 149 -17.46 -32.95 8.79
N GLN A 150 -18.42 -32.89 7.86
CA GLN A 150 -19.41 -33.95 7.65
C GLN A 150 -18.79 -35.28 7.19
N LYS A 151 -17.64 -35.24 6.51
CA LYS A 151 -16.93 -36.43 6.01
C LYS A 151 -15.93 -37.00 7.05
N THR A 152 -15.47 -36.18 7.99
CA THR A 152 -14.39 -36.51 8.94
C THR A 152 -14.46 -35.61 10.18
N HIS A 153 -15.23 -36.02 11.20
CA HIS A 153 -15.33 -35.36 12.52
C HIS A 153 -13.99 -35.20 13.28
N VAL A 154 -12.90 -35.75 12.76
CA VAL A 154 -11.60 -35.79 13.45
C VAL A 154 -10.62 -34.72 12.95
N ALA A 155 -11.01 -33.96 11.90
CA ALA A 155 -10.22 -32.83 11.40
C ALA A 155 -10.48 -31.50 12.14
N ASP A 156 -11.44 -31.47 13.08
CA ASP A 156 -11.85 -30.26 13.81
C ASP A 156 -10.69 -29.52 14.51
N PRO A 157 -9.72 -30.18 15.17
CA PRO A 157 -8.61 -29.48 15.82
C PRO A 157 -7.73 -28.67 14.85
N ILE A 158 -7.61 -29.11 13.59
CA ILE A 158 -6.82 -28.43 12.55
C ILE A 158 -7.55 -27.16 12.10
N PHE A 159 -8.88 -27.25 11.92
CA PHE A 159 -9.71 -26.11 11.56
C PHE A 159 -9.82 -25.10 12.71
N ASP A 160 -9.91 -25.54 13.96
CA ASP A 160 -9.93 -24.66 15.13
C ASP A 160 -8.61 -23.88 15.30
N GLU A 161 -7.45 -24.50 15.03
CA GLU A 161 -6.16 -23.81 15.06
C GLU A 161 -6.07 -22.75 13.94
N LEU A 162 -6.64 -23.03 12.76
CA LEU A 162 -6.77 -22.07 11.67
C LEU A 162 -7.71 -20.90 12.03
N ASP A 163 -8.87 -21.18 12.63
CA ASP A 163 -9.82 -20.15 13.08
C ASP A 163 -9.19 -19.24 14.14
N ALA A 164 -8.47 -19.82 15.10
CA ALA A 164 -7.77 -19.07 16.15
C ALA A 164 -6.70 -18.15 15.54
N PHE A 165 -5.95 -18.64 14.56
CA PHE A 165 -4.99 -17.85 13.81
C PHE A 165 -5.67 -16.71 13.01
N GLY A 166 -6.78 -17.02 12.33
CA GLY A 166 -7.60 -16.05 11.62
C GLY A 166 -8.08 -14.91 12.51
N ARG A 167 -8.71 -15.24 13.65
CA ARG A 167 -9.19 -14.25 14.64
C ARG A 167 -8.08 -13.34 15.15
N GLN A 168 -6.92 -13.91 15.49
CA GLN A 168 -5.78 -13.11 15.96
C GLN A 168 -5.30 -12.08 14.94
N ILE A 169 -5.35 -12.38 13.64
CA ILE A 169 -4.86 -11.48 12.58
C ILE A 169 -5.94 -10.50 12.13
N ILE A 170 -7.19 -10.94 12.08
CA ILE A 170 -8.32 -10.19 11.54
C ILE A 170 -8.84 -9.19 12.59
N GLU A 171 -9.02 -9.63 13.84
CA GLU A 171 -9.81 -8.91 14.84
C GLU A 171 -8.99 -8.01 15.76
N ARG A 172 -7.68 -8.24 15.94
CA ARG A 172 -6.89 -7.41 16.88
C ARG A 172 -6.87 -5.94 16.47
N PRO A 173 -7.42 -5.01 17.27
CA PRO A 173 -7.25 -3.58 17.06
C PRO A 173 -5.83 -3.22 17.49
N THR A 174 -4.91 -3.08 16.54
CA THR A 174 -3.59 -2.52 16.84
C THR A 174 -3.76 -1.02 17.02
N SER A 175 -3.50 -0.50 18.22
CA SER A 175 -3.63 0.92 18.54
C SER A 175 -2.50 1.77 17.94
N ASN A 176 -1.34 1.16 17.67
CA ASN A 176 -0.14 1.86 17.24
C ASN A 176 0.40 1.40 15.88
N ALA A 177 0.88 2.37 15.09
CA ALA A 177 1.45 2.19 13.75
C ALA A 177 2.62 1.20 13.68
N ILE A 178 3.54 1.32 14.65
CA ILE A 178 4.75 0.49 14.75
C ILE A 178 4.37 -0.96 15.09
N GLU A 179 3.38 -1.11 15.97
CA GLU A 179 2.84 -2.42 16.34
C GLU A 179 2.21 -3.13 15.12
N SER A 180 1.51 -2.39 14.24
CA SER A 180 0.96 -2.96 13.01
C SER A 180 2.04 -3.48 12.05
N LEU A 181 3.17 -2.76 11.91
CA LEU A 181 4.27 -3.17 11.04
C LEU A 181 5.03 -4.38 11.60
N TRP A 182 5.35 -4.35 12.90
CA TRP A 182 5.97 -5.47 13.61
C TRP A 182 5.08 -6.72 13.54
N PHE A 183 3.78 -6.56 13.77
CA PHE A 183 2.79 -7.61 13.67
C PHE A 183 2.76 -8.23 12.26
N GLY A 184 2.82 -7.43 11.20
CA GLY A 184 2.89 -7.95 9.82
C GLY A 184 4.11 -8.86 9.59
N GLY A 185 5.29 -8.45 10.07
CA GLY A 185 6.53 -9.23 9.96
C GLY A 185 6.51 -10.53 10.78
N VAL A 186 6.11 -10.44 12.05
CA VAL A 186 5.99 -11.59 12.96
C VAL A 186 4.96 -12.59 12.44
N GLN A 187 3.83 -12.12 11.90
CA GLN A 187 2.80 -13.01 11.38
C GLN A 187 3.20 -13.68 10.06
N ALA A 188 4.02 -13.03 9.23
CA ALA A 188 4.60 -13.69 8.06
C ALA A 188 5.45 -14.90 8.46
N VAL A 189 6.25 -14.77 9.52
CA VAL A 189 7.05 -15.88 10.06
C VAL A 189 6.17 -16.94 10.73
N ARG A 190 5.24 -16.54 11.61
CA ARG A 190 4.31 -17.47 12.28
C ARG A 190 3.47 -18.26 11.30
N SER A 191 3.05 -17.66 10.18
CA SER A 191 2.29 -18.35 9.13
C SER A 191 3.07 -19.54 8.53
N ARG A 192 4.40 -19.42 8.38
CA ARG A 192 5.25 -20.50 7.87
C ARG A 192 5.34 -21.65 8.87
N PHE A 193 5.54 -21.32 10.14
CA PHE A 193 5.58 -22.31 11.22
C PHE A 193 4.24 -23.01 11.40
N LEU A 194 3.13 -22.28 11.37
CA LEU A 194 1.78 -22.84 11.46
C LEU A 194 1.54 -23.82 10.32
N ARG A 195 1.88 -23.46 9.07
CA ARG A 195 1.74 -24.38 7.93
C ARG A 195 2.55 -25.66 8.09
N ALA A 196 3.77 -25.56 8.61
CA ALA A 196 4.61 -26.73 8.87
C ALA A 196 3.99 -27.62 9.97
N ARG A 197 3.48 -27.01 11.04
CA ARG A 197 2.81 -27.70 12.15
C ARG A 197 1.52 -28.40 11.71
N LEU A 198 0.66 -27.71 10.96
CA LEU A 198 -0.58 -28.30 10.42
C LEU A 198 -0.27 -29.47 9.49
N ARG A 199 0.79 -29.36 8.68
CA ARG A 199 1.23 -30.46 7.82
C ARG A 199 1.65 -31.68 8.63
N ASP A 200 2.40 -31.47 9.70
CA ASP A 200 2.85 -32.55 10.58
C ASP A 200 1.66 -33.19 11.36
N GLN A 201 0.73 -32.39 11.87
CA GLN A 201 -0.52 -32.87 12.49
C GLN A 201 -1.35 -33.70 11.50
N MET A 202 -1.55 -33.23 10.28
CA MET A 202 -2.25 -34.00 9.22
C MET A 202 -1.56 -35.32 8.93
N ARG A 203 -0.22 -35.34 8.89
CA ARG A 203 0.55 -36.56 8.63
C ARG A 203 0.35 -37.58 9.75
N ARG A 204 0.47 -37.15 11.01
CA ARG A 204 0.24 -38.00 12.19
C ARG A 204 -1.20 -38.52 12.23
N PHE A 205 -2.16 -37.66 11.91
CA PHE A 205 -3.58 -38.04 11.87
C PHE A 205 -3.86 -39.16 10.86
N VAL A 206 -3.42 -38.98 9.61
CA VAL A 206 -3.59 -39.98 8.54
C VAL A 206 -2.86 -41.29 8.87
N GLU A 207 -1.74 -41.23 9.59
CA GLU A 207 -1.01 -42.42 10.00
C GLU A 207 -1.76 -43.21 11.09
N ILE A 208 -2.31 -42.53 12.10
CA ILE A 208 -3.10 -43.16 13.17
C ILE A 208 -4.37 -43.79 12.57
N GLU A 209 -5.15 -43.01 11.83
CA GLU A 209 -6.39 -43.51 11.22
C GLU A 209 -6.12 -44.63 10.21
N GLY A 210 -5.02 -44.51 9.45
CA GLY A 210 -4.59 -45.53 8.52
C GLY A 210 -4.12 -46.83 9.17
N ARG A 211 -3.65 -46.80 10.43
CA ARG A 211 -3.37 -48.02 11.21
C ARG A 211 -4.67 -48.64 11.72
N THR A 212 -5.59 -47.84 12.26
CA THR A 212 -6.87 -48.33 12.80
C THR A 212 -7.77 -48.94 11.72
N LYS A 213 -7.81 -48.35 10.53
CA LYS A 213 -8.66 -48.80 9.40
C LYS A 213 -7.93 -49.73 8.41
N GLY A 214 -6.68 -50.09 8.67
CA GLY A 214 -5.91 -50.99 7.80
C GLY A 214 -5.61 -50.42 6.40
N TRP A 215 -5.48 -49.10 6.25
CA TRP A 215 -5.25 -48.47 4.96
C TRP A 215 -3.87 -48.80 4.36
N SER A 216 -3.85 -49.10 3.07
CA SER A 216 -2.64 -49.19 2.25
C SER A 216 -1.89 -47.85 2.16
N TRP A 217 -0.63 -47.89 1.74
CA TRP A 217 0.19 -46.70 1.54
C TRP A 217 -0.46 -45.69 0.57
N TRP A 218 -1.07 -46.16 -0.52
CA TRP A 218 -1.77 -45.33 -1.51
C TRP A 218 -3.00 -44.63 -0.93
N GLN A 219 -3.78 -45.34 -0.11
CA GLN A 219 -4.95 -44.77 0.57
C GLN A 219 -4.53 -43.69 1.57
N ARG A 220 -3.48 -43.92 2.37
CA ARG A 220 -2.92 -42.91 3.28
C ARG A 220 -2.43 -41.69 2.50
N ARG A 221 -1.69 -41.90 1.41
CA ARG A 221 -1.18 -40.79 0.58
C ARG A 221 -2.31 -39.97 -0.03
N ARG A 222 -3.36 -40.61 -0.53
CA ARG A 222 -4.55 -39.96 -1.08
C ARG A 222 -5.28 -39.14 -0.03
N ARG A 223 -5.55 -39.71 1.15
CA ARG A 223 -6.21 -38.99 2.27
C ARG A 223 -5.42 -37.78 2.73
N PHE A 224 -4.10 -37.91 2.87
CA PHE A 224 -3.24 -36.78 3.19
C PHE A 224 -3.29 -35.69 2.12
N SER A 225 -3.31 -36.07 0.83
CA SER A 225 -3.41 -35.11 -0.27
C SER A 225 -4.73 -34.35 -0.25
N GLU A 226 -5.86 -35.06 -0.08
CA GLU A 226 -7.20 -34.46 0.02
C GLU A 226 -7.30 -33.46 1.19
N MET A 227 -6.79 -33.84 2.38
CA MET A 227 -6.75 -32.94 3.54
C MET A 227 -5.83 -31.74 3.32
N ASN A 228 -4.63 -31.97 2.78
CA ASN A 228 -3.64 -30.91 2.57
C ASN A 228 -4.11 -29.90 1.51
N GLU A 229 -4.88 -30.31 0.52
CA GLU A 229 -5.51 -29.43 -0.46
C GLU A 229 -6.49 -28.47 0.23
N VAL A 230 -7.44 -29.00 1.01
CA VAL A 230 -8.43 -28.17 1.71
C VAL A 230 -7.79 -27.24 2.74
N VAL A 231 -6.84 -27.74 3.54
CA VAL A 231 -6.09 -26.91 4.49
C VAL A 231 -5.29 -25.82 3.77
N THR A 232 -4.72 -26.12 2.60
CA THR A 232 -3.98 -25.13 1.81
C THR A 232 -4.91 -24.05 1.25
N ILE A 233 -6.09 -24.43 0.74
CA ILE A 233 -7.12 -23.49 0.26
C ILE A 233 -7.55 -22.58 1.41
N TYR A 234 -7.94 -23.17 2.55
CA TYR A 234 -8.34 -22.46 3.76
C TYR A 234 -7.25 -21.47 4.20
N PHE A 235 -6.02 -21.95 4.36
CA PHE A 235 -4.90 -21.14 4.84
C PHE A 235 -4.57 -19.97 3.89
N ASN A 236 -4.61 -20.21 2.57
CA ASN A 236 -4.38 -19.16 1.58
C ASN A 236 -5.50 -18.11 1.60
N ALA A 237 -6.74 -18.53 1.78
CA ALA A 237 -7.90 -17.67 1.91
C ALA A 237 -7.81 -16.78 3.16
N LEU A 238 -7.43 -17.34 4.32
CA LEU A 238 -7.13 -16.57 5.53
C LEU A 238 -6.01 -15.55 5.30
N LEU A 239 -4.89 -15.97 4.69
CA LEU A 239 -3.78 -15.07 4.41
C LEU A 239 -4.16 -13.95 3.45
N LYS A 240 -5.06 -14.21 2.49
CA LYS A 240 -5.60 -13.19 1.59
C LYS A 240 -6.42 -12.15 2.37
N ALA A 241 -7.34 -12.60 3.23
CA ALA A 241 -8.14 -11.71 4.09
C ALA A 241 -7.26 -10.90 5.06
N ALA A 242 -6.25 -11.54 5.66
CA ALA A 242 -5.27 -10.90 6.53
C ALA A 242 -4.46 -9.81 5.80
N LYS A 243 -3.94 -10.11 4.60
CA LYS A 243 -3.20 -9.14 3.78
C LYS A 243 -4.06 -7.93 3.44
N LEU A 244 -5.32 -8.15 3.08
CA LEU A 244 -6.25 -7.07 2.76
C LEU A 244 -6.41 -6.12 3.95
N ARG A 245 -6.71 -6.65 5.14
CA ARG A 245 -6.81 -5.85 6.37
C ARG A 245 -5.51 -5.15 6.74
N PHE A 246 -4.36 -5.80 6.54
CA PHE A 246 -3.05 -5.19 6.78
C PHE A 246 -2.83 -3.95 5.91
N TYR A 247 -3.06 -4.06 4.60
CA TYR A 247 -2.90 -2.91 3.71
C TYR A 247 -3.95 -1.81 3.99
N GLU A 248 -5.19 -2.17 4.34
CA GLU A 248 -6.19 -1.19 4.78
C GLU A 248 -5.73 -0.37 5.99
N ARG A 249 -5.16 -1.02 7.01
CA ARG A 249 -4.58 -0.33 8.17
C ARG A 249 -3.43 0.57 7.77
N LEU A 250 -2.52 0.06 6.95
CA LEU A 250 -1.37 0.82 6.46
C LEU A 250 -1.80 2.05 5.65
N PHE A 251 -2.90 1.95 4.90
CA PHE A 251 -3.47 3.05 4.14
C PHE A 251 -4.12 4.11 5.02
N ASN A 252 -4.82 3.70 6.08
CA ASN A 252 -5.38 4.64 7.05
C ASN A 252 -4.26 5.40 7.79
N LEU A 253 -3.20 4.69 8.19
CA LEU A 253 -2.01 5.30 8.78
C LEU A 253 -1.34 6.27 7.81
N TRP A 254 -1.15 5.85 6.56
CA TRP A 254 -0.61 6.71 5.52
C TRP A 254 -1.43 8.00 5.36
N HIS A 255 -2.78 7.90 5.33
CA HIS A 255 -3.64 9.09 5.27
C HIS A 255 -3.43 10.02 6.48
N LEU A 256 -3.33 9.46 7.68
CA LEU A 256 -3.14 10.20 8.92
C LEU A 256 -1.81 10.99 8.92
N LEU A 257 -0.76 10.44 8.32
CA LEU A 257 0.57 11.08 8.24
C LEU A 257 0.68 12.03 7.05
N HIS A 258 0.21 11.62 5.87
CA HIS A 258 0.39 12.37 4.63
C HIS A 258 -0.37 13.70 4.64
N LEU A 259 -1.57 13.75 5.23
CA LEU A 259 -2.40 14.95 5.24
C LEU A 259 -1.79 16.11 6.05
N PRO A 260 -1.33 15.93 7.32
CA PRO A 260 -0.62 16.98 8.05
C PRO A 260 0.67 17.43 7.38
N LEU A 261 1.47 16.48 6.86
CA LEU A 261 2.71 16.81 6.15
C LEU A 261 2.45 17.66 4.91
N PHE A 262 1.37 17.38 4.18
CA PHE A 262 0.94 18.19 3.05
C PHE A 262 0.61 19.63 3.48
N PHE A 263 -0.12 19.83 4.57
CA PHE A 263 -0.40 21.19 5.08
C PHE A 263 0.88 21.91 5.51
N LEU A 264 1.80 21.23 6.18
CA LEU A 264 3.09 21.79 6.55
C LEU A 264 3.86 22.25 5.31
N MET A 265 3.90 21.40 4.27
CA MET A 265 4.54 21.74 2.99
C MET A 265 3.90 22.97 2.34
N VAL A 266 2.57 23.06 2.29
CA VAL A 266 1.88 24.25 1.75
C VAL A 266 2.27 25.51 2.53
N MET A 267 2.29 25.45 3.85
CA MET A 267 2.69 26.59 4.69
C MET A 267 4.16 26.98 4.46
N ALA A 268 5.06 26.01 4.39
CA ALA A 268 6.48 26.24 4.10
C ALA A 268 6.67 26.89 2.71
N ALA A 269 5.94 26.41 1.70
CA ALA A 269 5.97 26.98 0.36
C ALA A 269 5.46 28.43 0.34
N LEU A 270 4.37 28.74 1.05
CA LEU A 270 3.87 30.12 1.17
C LEU A 270 4.89 31.05 1.83
N VAL A 271 5.54 30.60 2.91
CA VAL A 271 6.60 31.37 3.60
C VAL A 271 7.80 31.58 2.68
N HIS A 272 8.22 30.56 1.93
CA HIS A 272 9.31 30.67 0.96
C HIS A 272 8.99 31.71 -0.13
N VAL A 273 7.82 31.62 -0.77
CA VAL A 273 7.39 32.57 -1.81
C VAL A 273 7.28 33.99 -1.25
N TRP A 274 6.69 34.15 -0.07
CA TRP A 274 6.54 35.47 0.57
C TRP A 274 7.90 36.11 0.87
N ALA A 275 8.83 35.34 1.44
CA ALA A 275 10.16 35.84 1.77
C ALA A 275 10.95 36.23 0.52
N ALA A 276 10.89 35.41 -0.54
CA ALA A 276 11.58 35.68 -1.81
C ALA A 276 11.08 36.92 -2.57
N HIS A 277 9.89 37.44 -2.25
CA HIS A 277 9.37 38.69 -2.83
C HIS A 277 9.53 39.91 -1.91
N ARG A 278 9.98 39.70 -0.67
CA ARG A 278 10.13 40.76 0.35
C ARG A 278 11.58 41.12 0.62
N TYR A 279 12.49 40.18 0.42
CA TYR A 279 13.93 40.29 0.61
C TYR A 279 14.62 39.83 -0.66
#